data_AF-A0A2N2U2F8-F1
#
_entry.id   AF-A0A2N2U2F8-F1
#
_cell.length_a   1.000
_cell.length_b   1.000
_cell.length_c   1.000
_cell.angle_alpha   90.00
_cell.angle_beta   90.00
_cell.angle_gamma   90.00
#
_symmetry.space_group_name_H-M   'P 1'
#
loop_
_entity.id
_entity.type
_entity.pdbx_description
1 polymer ?
#
loop_
_entity_poly.entity_id
_entity_poly.type
_entity_poly.pdbx_seq_one_letter_code
_entity_poly.pdbx_strand_id
1 'polypeptide(L)' 'LVDRGGRELPIRPDFAGLTLSVPDHQNINLSRLDDGHLTLSLA' A
#
# COMPACT_ATOMS: atom_id res chain seq x y z
N LEU A 1 -3.28 -5.01 -4.06
CA LEU A 1 -3.02 -3.67 -4.62
C LEU A 1 -1.58 -3.25 -4.33
N VAL A 2 -1.22 -3.00 -3.08
CA VAL A 2 0.12 -2.54 -2.72
C VAL A 2 0.66 -3.33 -1.52
N ASP A 3 1.94 -3.64 -1.53
CA ASP A 3 2.72 -4.15 -0.41
C ASP A 3 3.69 -3.05 0.07
N ARG A 4 3.56 -2.61 1.33
CA ARG A 4 4.38 -1.54 1.94
C ARG A 4 5.64 -2.04 2.67
N GLY A 5 5.83 -3.36 2.74
CA GLY A 5 6.86 -3.96 3.60
C GLY A 5 6.53 -3.83 5.10
N GLY A 6 7.56 -3.69 5.94
CA GLY A 6 7.41 -3.46 7.38
C GLY A 6 6.80 -4.64 8.17
N ARG A 7 7.00 -5.87 7.70
CA ARG A 7 6.37 -7.06 8.29
C ARG A 7 7.04 -7.45 9.60
N GLU A 8 6.24 -7.65 10.63
CA GLU A 8 6.69 -8.18 11.94
C GLU A 8 6.48 -9.70 12.06
N LEU A 9 5.85 -10.31 11.05
CA LEU A 9 5.57 -11.74 10.96
C LEU A 9 6.02 -12.30 9.60
N PRO A 10 6.26 -13.61 9.48
CA PRO A 10 6.68 -14.24 8.21
C PRO A 10 5.51 -14.42 7.22
N ILE A 11 4.70 -13.37 7.02
CA ILE A 11 3.52 -13.37 6.15
C ILE A 11 3.79 -12.50 4.92
N ARG A 12 3.55 -13.01 3.72
CA ARG A 12 3.66 -12.26 2.46
C ARG A 12 2.46 -12.54 1.56
N PRO A 13 2.02 -11.58 0.73
CA PRO A 13 0.98 -11.83 -0.26
C PRO A 13 1.53 -12.71 -1.38
N ASP A 14 0.69 -13.56 -1.95
CA ASP A 14 1.02 -14.29 -3.17
C ASP A 14 1.10 -13.36 -4.39
N PHE A 15 0.34 -12.25 -4.36
CA PHE A 15 0.29 -11.26 -5.43
C PHE A 15 0.27 -9.83 -4.89
N ALA A 16 1.11 -8.97 -5.46
CA ALA A 16 1.10 -7.52 -5.22
C ALA A 16 1.17 -6.79 -6.57
N GLY A 17 0.36 -5.74 -6.74
CA GLY A 17 0.41 -4.90 -7.95
C GLY A 17 1.57 -3.91 -7.92
N LEU A 18 2.02 -3.54 -6.72
CA LEU A 18 3.19 -2.71 -6.46
C LEU A 18 3.79 -3.10 -5.10
N THR A 19 5.10 -3.18 -5.03
CA THR A 19 5.84 -3.33 -3.77
C THR A 19 6.71 -2.09 -3.57
N LEU A 20 6.60 -1.44 -2.42
CA LEU A 20 7.46 -0.34 -2.03
C LEU A 20 7.80 -0.43 -0.55
N SER A 21 8.96 0.10 -0.17
CA SER A 21 9.32 0.24 1.23
C SER A 21 8.88 1.62 1.72
N VAL A 22 7.96 1.66 2.68
CA VAL A 22 7.47 2.92 3.26
C VAL A 22 8.07 3.09 4.66
N PRO A 23 8.69 4.23 4.98
CA PRO A 23 9.18 4.51 6.33
C PRO A 23 8.08 4.33 7.38
N ASP A 24 8.44 3.86 8.57
CA ASP A 24 7.47 3.45 9.61
C ASP A 24 6.52 4.58 10.05
N HIS A 25 6.98 5.83 9.97
CA HIS A 25 6.20 7.01 10.34
C HIS A 25 5.28 7.53 9.20
N GLN A 26 5.35 6.95 8.01
CA GLN A 26 4.53 7.35 6.86
C GLN A 26 3.41 6.35 6.60
N ASN A 27 2.33 6.85 6.01
CA ASN A 27 1.15 6.05 5.71
C ASN A 27 0.85 6.02 4.22
N ILE A 28 0.25 4.93 3.76
CA ILE A 28 -0.38 4.86 2.43
C ILE A 28 -1.86 5.19 2.61
N ASN A 29 -2.33 6.22 1.92
CA ASN A 29 -3.74 6.52 1.80
C ASN A 29 -4.29 5.92 0.50
N LEU A 30 -5.39 5.16 0.61
CA LEU A 30 -6.15 4.65 -0.53
C LEU A 30 -7.46 5.43 -0.60
N SER A 31 -7.67 6.14 -1.69
CA SER A 31 -8.90 6.87 -1.97
C SER A 31 -9.60 6.31 -3.20
N ARG A 32 -10.92 6.45 -3.25
CA ARG A 32 -11.75 6.17 -4.42
C ARG A 32 -12.34 7.50 -4.89
N LEU A 33 -12.12 7.82 -6.16
CA LEU A 33 -12.66 9.01 -6.82
C LEU A 33 -14.12 8.77 -7.23
N ASP A 34 -14.83 9.85 -7.55
CA ASP A 34 -16.25 9.79 -7.93
C ASP A 34 -16.50 9.00 -9.23
N ASP A 35 -15.50 8.93 -10.12
CA ASP A 35 -15.51 8.11 -11.33
C ASP A 35 -15.20 6.62 -11.06
N GLY A 36 -14.97 6.25 -9.80
CA GLY A 36 -14.66 4.91 -9.36
C GLY A 36 -13.18 4.52 -9.46
N HIS A 37 -12.31 5.39 -9.98
CA HIS A 37 -10.87 5.14 -9.99
C HIS A 37 -10.29 5.12 -8.57
N LEU A 38 -9.29 4.26 -8.36
CA LEU A 38 -8.55 4.16 -7.11
C LEU A 38 -7.26 4.96 -7.20
N THR A 39 -6.98 5.77 -6.19
CA THR A 39 -5.73 6.52 -6.07
C THR A 39 -4.99 6.14 -4.80
N LEU A 40 -3.66 6.12 -4.90
CA LEU A 40 -2.75 5.81 -3.80
C LEU A 40 -1.84 7.02 -3.60
N SER A 41 -1.74 7.50 -2.36
CA SER A 41 -0.84 8.60 -1.98
C SER A 41 -0.11 8.29 -0.67
N LEU A 42 1.02 8.96 -0.45
CA LEU A 42 1.71 8.96 0.84
C LEU A 42 1.15 10.09 1.71
N ALA A 43 0.93 9.80 2.99
CA ALA A 43 0.46 10.73 4.02
C ALA A 43 1.48 10.81 5.16
#